data_AF-A0A2E3DV86-F1
#
_entry.id   AF-A0A2E3DV86-F1
#
_cell.length_a   1.000
_cell.length_b   1.000
_cell.length_c   1.000
_cell.angle_alpha   90.00
_cell.angle_beta   90.00
_cell.angle_gamma   90.00
#
_symmetry.space_group_name_H-M   'P 1'
#
loop_
_entity.id
_entity.type
_entity.pdbx_description
1 polymer ?
#
loop_
_entity_poly.entity_id
_entity_poly.type
_entity_poly.pdbx_seq_one_letter_code
_entity_poly.pdbx_strand_id
1 'polypeptide(L)'
;MKLIKTFFIIIIILFIVYFLSMNSATADIDLLFKKFNNVSIAMIIFSTLSIGILFGYILAVFSVLSSKAKNRSLQNKIKSLSDELNDLRNVAVDENIYEKDGVN
;
A
#
# COMPACT_ATOMS: atom_id res chain seq x y z
N MET A 1 13.46 -5.79 13.47
CA MET A 1 14.05 -7.10 13.07
C MET A 1 12.92 -8.06 12.70
N LYS A 2 13.06 -8.96 11.71
CA LYS A 2 11.96 -9.86 11.29
C LYS A 2 11.41 -10.70 12.46
N LEU A 3 12.31 -11.19 13.32
CA LEU A 3 11.99 -11.97 14.52
C LEU A 3 11.13 -11.23 15.54
N ILE A 4 11.42 -9.95 15.83
CA ILE A 4 10.61 -9.16 16.77
C ILE A 4 9.18 -9.00 16.25
N LYS A 5 9.00 -8.79 14.93
CA LYS A 5 7.68 -8.63 14.31
C LYS A 5 6.87 -9.92 14.42
N THR A 6 7.47 -11.07 14.12
CA THR A 6 6.80 -12.38 14.28
C THR A 6 6.45 -12.68 15.73
N PHE A 7 7.31 -12.33 16.69
CA PHE A 7 7.01 -12.53 18.13
C PHE A 7 5.78 -11.73 18.57
N PHE A 8 5.69 -10.46 18.19
CA PHE A 8 4.49 -9.64 18.47
C PHE A 8 3.23 -10.19 17.80
N ILE A 9 3.34 -10.70 16.57
CA ILE A 9 2.20 -11.34 15.87
C ILE A 9 1.71 -12.57 16.64
N ILE A 10 2.62 -13.41 17.14
CA ILE A 10 2.25 -14.58 17.94
C ILE A 10 1.51 -14.16 19.22
N ILE A 11 2.01 -13.15 19.94
CA ILE A 11 1.35 -12.61 21.14
C ILE A 11 -0.07 -12.13 20.81
N ILE A 12 -0.22 -11.40 19.71
CA ILE A 12 -1.53 -10.91 19.25
C ILE A 12 -2.47 -12.08 18.95
N ILE A 13 -2.01 -13.13 18.27
CA ILE A 13 -2.82 -14.32 17.98
C ILE A 13 -3.26 -15.01 19.27
N LEU A 14 -2.35 -15.21 20.23
CA LEU A 14 -2.69 -15.81 21.53
C LEU A 14 -3.71 -14.96 22.29
N PHE A 15 -3.56 -13.64 22.26
CA PHE A 15 -4.53 -12.72 22.86
C PHE A 15 -5.90 -12.81 22.21
N ILE A 16 -5.97 -12.88 20.87
CA ILE A 16 -7.24 -13.06 20.14
C ILE A 16 -7.88 -14.40 20.51
N VAL A 17 -7.12 -15.49 20.54
CA VAL A 17 -7.64 -16.81 20.93
C VAL A 17 -8.19 -16.79 22.35
N TYR A 18 -7.45 -16.21 23.29
CA TYR A 18 -7.88 -16.03 24.67
C TYR A 18 -9.18 -15.20 24.76
N PHE A 19 -9.24 -14.08 24.04
CA PHE A 19 -10.41 -13.22 23.97
C PHE A 19 -11.64 -13.95 23.39
N LEU A 20 -11.46 -14.72 22.32
CA LEU A 20 -12.54 -15.53 21.74
C LEU A 20 -13.03 -16.60 22.71
N SER A 21 -12.13 -17.25 23.45
CA SER A 21 -12.48 -18.25 24.46
C SER A 21 -13.34 -17.65 25.59
N MET A 22 -13.08 -16.40 25.98
CA MET A 22 -13.92 -15.68 26.95
C MET A 22 -15.31 -15.32 26.42
N ASN A 23 -15.52 -15.37 25.09
CA ASN A 23 -16.78 -15.03 24.42
C ASN A 23 -17.48 -16.28 23.83
N SER A 24 -17.53 -17.36 24.60
CA SER A 24 -18.08 -18.66 24.15
C SER A 24 -19.62 -18.76 24.17
N ALA A 25 -20.32 -17.70 24.60
CA ALA A 25 -21.79 -17.69 24.62
C ALA A 25 -22.40 -17.65 23.19
N THR A 26 -23.69 -17.94 23.12
CA THR A 26 -24.48 -17.82 21.89
C THR A 26 -25.46 -16.65 21.96
N ALA A 27 -25.78 -16.08 20.81
CA ALA A 27 -26.71 -14.96 20.69
C ALA A 27 -27.55 -15.10 19.40
N ASP A 28 -28.74 -14.51 19.45
CA ASP A 28 -29.57 -14.32 18.26
C ASP A 28 -29.19 -12.99 17.60
N ILE A 29 -29.03 -13.02 16.27
CA ILE A 29 -28.55 -11.88 15.48
C ILE A 29 -29.61 -11.54 14.45
N ASP A 30 -29.95 -10.26 14.39
CA ASP A 30 -30.78 -9.68 13.35
C ASP A 30 -29.89 -8.85 12.41
N LEU A 31 -29.57 -9.39 11.23
CA LEU A 31 -28.85 -8.65 10.19
C LEU A 31 -29.86 -7.99 9.26
N LEU A 32 -29.41 -6.96 8.53
CA LEU A 32 -30.24 -6.16 7.61
C LEU A 32 -31.14 -6.98 6.67
N PHE A 33 -30.71 -8.18 6.26
CA PHE A 33 -31.45 -9.03 5.33
C PHE A 33 -31.72 -10.45 5.87
N LYS A 34 -31.21 -10.82 7.05
CA LYS A 34 -31.29 -12.20 7.53
C LYS A 34 -31.12 -12.30 9.04
N LYS A 35 -31.99 -13.08 9.67
CA LYS A 35 -31.88 -13.43 11.09
C LYS A 35 -31.18 -14.77 11.25
N PHE A 36 -30.37 -14.89 12.28
CA PHE A 36 -29.72 -16.12 12.68
C PHE A 36 -29.90 -16.33 14.18
N ASN A 37 -30.38 -17.50 14.56
CA ASN A 37 -30.60 -17.82 15.96
C ASN A 37 -29.48 -18.74 16.48
N ASN A 38 -29.17 -18.61 17.77
CA ASN A 38 -28.23 -19.45 18.50
C ASN A 38 -26.83 -19.51 17.85
N VAL A 39 -26.32 -18.35 17.42
CA VAL A 39 -25.00 -18.23 16.79
C VAL A 39 -23.94 -17.98 17.86
N SER A 40 -22.79 -18.64 17.75
CA SER A 40 -21.65 -18.41 18.65
C SER A 40 -21.11 -16.98 18.51
N ILE A 41 -21.03 -16.24 19.62
CA ILE A 41 -20.49 -14.88 19.64
C ILE A 41 -19.04 -14.85 19.18
N ALA A 42 -18.24 -15.83 19.59
CA ALA A 42 -16.87 -16.00 19.12
C ALA A 42 -16.79 -16.07 17.58
N MET A 43 -17.71 -16.79 16.93
CA MET A 43 -17.74 -16.89 15.45
C MET A 43 -18.13 -15.57 14.78
N ILE A 44 -19.02 -14.77 15.40
CA ILE A 44 -19.38 -13.44 14.91
C ILE A 44 -18.17 -12.51 14.97
N ILE A 45 -17.52 -12.44 16.13
CA ILE A 45 -16.33 -11.62 16.35
C ILE A 45 -15.23 -12.02 15.37
N PHE A 46 -14.96 -13.32 15.24
CA PHE A 46 -13.96 -13.84 14.32
C PHE A 46 -14.26 -13.47 12.86
N SER A 47 -15.52 -13.62 12.45
CA SER A 47 -15.96 -13.36 11.06
C SER A 47 -15.91 -11.86 10.72
N THR A 48 -16.41 -11.00 11.61
CA THR A 48 -16.37 -9.53 11.44
C THR A 48 -14.93 -9.00 11.41
N LEU A 49 -14.06 -9.50 12.30
CA LEU A 49 -12.65 -9.17 12.31
C LEU A 49 -11.95 -9.63 11.02
N SER A 50 -12.21 -10.86 10.58
CA SER A 50 -11.62 -11.41 9.36
C SER A 50 -12.01 -10.60 8.12
N ILE A 51 -13.29 -10.24 8.00
CA ILE A 51 -13.79 -9.39 6.92
C ILE A 51 -13.08 -8.03 6.96
N GLY A 52 -13.00 -7.38 8.13
CA GLY A 52 -12.31 -6.10 8.29
C GLY A 52 -10.84 -6.15 7.87
N ILE A 53 -10.11 -7.20 8.27
CA ILE A 53 -8.71 -7.41 7.89
C ILE A 53 -8.57 -7.61 6.37
N LEU A 54 -9.42 -8.43 5.76
CA LEU A 54 -9.39 -8.68 4.32
C LEU A 54 -9.63 -7.39 3.53
N PHE A 55 -10.67 -6.63 3.88
CA PHE A 55 -10.94 -5.34 3.24
C PHE A 55 -9.80 -4.34 3.45
N GLY A 56 -9.27 -4.24 4.68
CA GLY A 56 -8.12 -3.39 4.97
C GLY A 56 -6.89 -3.75 4.14
N TYR A 57 -6.61 -5.04 3.96
CA TYR A 57 -5.52 -5.52 3.12
C TYR A 57 -5.72 -5.16 1.65
N ILE A 58 -6.92 -5.36 1.11
CA ILE A 58 -7.26 -4.99 -0.27
C ILE A 58 -7.01 -3.49 -0.51
N LEU A 59 -7.48 -2.63 0.41
CA LEU A 59 -7.26 -1.19 0.34
C LEU A 59 -5.76 -0.84 0.41
N ALA A 60 -5.01 -1.50 1.28
CA ALA A 60 -3.57 -1.31 1.40
C ALA A 60 -2.84 -1.69 0.10
N VAL A 61 -3.22 -2.80 -0.54
CA VAL A 61 -2.67 -3.22 -1.84
C VAL A 61 -2.90 -2.16 -2.91
N PHE A 62 -4.13 -1.66 -3.05
CA PHE A 62 -4.42 -0.59 -4.02
C PHE A 62 -3.63 0.68 -3.74
N SER A 63 -3.47 1.06 -2.46
CA SER A 63 -2.65 2.21 -2.06
C SER A 63 -1.17 2.05 -2.46
N VAL A 64 -0.60 0.87 -2.23
CA VAL A 64 0.78 0.57 -2.61
C VAL A 64 0.96 0.60 -4.13
N LEU A 65 0.02 0.02 -4.89
CA LEU A 65 0.07 0.03 -6.36
C LEU A 65 -0.01 1.45 -6.92
N SER A 66 -0.95 2.25 -6.42
CA SER A 66 -1.10 3.67 -6.80
C SER A 66 0.17 4.46 -6.50
N SER A 67 0.75 4.26 -5.32
CA SER A 67 2.00 4.90 -4.91
C SER A 67 3.17 4.53 -5.84
N LYS A 68 3.26 3.25 -6.24
CA LYS A 68 4.30 2.79 -7.17
C LYS A 68 4.13 3.38 -8.57
N ALA A 69 2.89 3.48 -9.07
CA ALA A 69 2.57 4.10 -10.35
C ALA A 69 2.96 5.59 -10.35
N LYS A 70 2.60 6.32 -9.30
CA LYS A 70 2.98 7.72 -9.11
C LYS A 70 4.49 7.90 -9.06
N ASN A 71 5.20 7.04 -8.33
CA ASN A 71 6.66 7.09 -8.25
C ASN A 71 7.32 6.92 -9.63
N ARG A 72 6.85 5.94 -10.43
CA ARG A 72 7.34 5.75 -11.81
C ARG A 72 7.06 6.97 -12.69
N SER A 73 5.87 7.56 -12.59
CA SER A 73 5.53 8.77 -13.35
C SER A 73 6.47 9.93 -12.99
N LEU A 74 6.75 10.14 -11.71
CA LEU A 74 7.67 11.19 -11.24
C LEU A 74 9.10 10.95 -11.72
N GLN A 75 9.60 9.71 -11.66
CA GLN A 75 10.93 9.36 -12.19
C GLN A 75 11.03 9.64 -13.70
N ASN A 76 10.00 9.30 -14.47
CA ASN A 76 9.97 9.59 -15.91
C ASN A 76 9.99 11.11 -16.19
N LYS A 77 9.25 11.90 -15.40
CA LYS A 77 9.25 13.37 -15.52
C LYS A 77 10.61 13.97 -15.21
N ILE A 78 11.27 13.51 -14.14
CA ILE A 78 12.63 13.94 -13.79
C ILE A 78 13.60 13.64 -14.92
N LYS A 79 13.51 12.45 -15.53
CA LYS A 79 14.36 12.08 -16.66
C LYS A 79 14.12 12.99 -17.87
N SER A 80 12.86 13.16 -18.30
CA SER A 80 12.50 14.04 -19.42
C SER A 80 13.02 15.46 -19.22
N LEU A 81 12.82 16.02 -18.03
CA LEU A 81 13.24 17.38 -17.73
C LEU A 81 14.77 17.52 -17.68
N SER A 82 15.47 16.46 -17.24
CA SER A 82 16.93 16.40 -17.28
C SER A 82 17.46 16.30 -18.71
N ASP A 83 16.79 15.54 -19.58
CA ASP A 83 17.13 15.40 -20.99
C ASP A 83 16.90 16.75 -21.71
N GLU A 84 15.74 17.41 -21.50
CA GLU A 84 15.43 18.74 -22.02
C GLU A 84 16.46 19.80 -21.58
N LEU A 85 16.84 19.80 -20.29
CA LEU A 85 17.85 20.71 -19.78
C LEU A 85 19.22 20.49 -20.45
N ASN A 86 19.57 19.22 -20.69
CA ASN A 86 20.83 18.87 -21.34
C ASN A 86 20.83 19.26 -22.82
N ASP A 87 19.71 19.07 -23.52
CA ASP A 87 19.52 19.49 -24.91
C ASP A 87 19.62 21.01 -25.02
N LEU A 88 18.99 21.75 -24.11
CA LEU A 88 19.06 23.21 -24.07
C LEU A 88 20.48 23.72 -23.79
N ARG A 89 21.23 23.01 -22.92
CA ARG A 89 22.65 23.30 -22.69
C ARG A 89 23.50 23.01 -23.93
N ASN A 90 23.19 21.95 -24.67
CA ASN A 90 23.97 21.58 -25.85
C ASN A 90 23.72 22.54 -27.03
N VAL A 91 22.50 23.03 -27.20
CA VAL A 91 22.14 24.06 -28.20
C VAL A 91 22.88 25.38 -27.94
N ALA A 92 23.03 25.80 -26.68
CA ALA A 92 23.77 27.03 -26.34
C ALA A 92 25.30 26.93 -26.55
N VAL A 93 25.86 25.72 -26.58
CA VAL A 93 27.30 25.48 -26.77
C VAL A 93 27.66 25.41 -28.27
N ASP A 94 26.75 24.93 -29.12
CA ASP A 94 26.97 24.78 -30.56
C ASP A 94 26.96 26.13 -31.32
N GLU A 95 26.31 27.17 -30.77
CA GLU A 95 26.34 28.53 -31.34
C GLU A 95 27.72 29.23 -31.23
N ASN A 96 28.68 28.68 -30.45
CA ASN A 96 30.00 29.31 -30.23
C ASN A 96 31.19 28.57 -30.89
N ILE A 97 30.96 27.53 -31.71
CA ILE A 97 32.06 26.74 -32.32
C ILE A 97 32.27 27.06 -33.82
N TYR A 98 31.46 27.93 -34.42
CA TYR A 98 31.61 28.35 -35.83
C TYR A 98 32.08 29.81 -35.98
N GLU A 99 33.07 30.26 -35.21
CA GLU A 99 33.80 31.51 -35.50
C GLU A 99 35.31 31.37 -35.27
N LYS A 100 35.95 30.29 -35.75
CA LYS A 100 37.41 30.33 -35.88
C LYS A 100 38.04 29.32 -36.84
N ASP A 101 37.54 29.15 -38.06
CA ASP A 101 38.29 28.42 -39.10
C ASP A 101 37.99 28.93 -40.51
N GLY A 102 38.22 30.23 -40.74
CA GLY A 102 38.19 30.73 -42.11
C GLY A 102 38.39 32.23 -42.23
N VAL A 103 39.64 32.71 -42.12
CA VAL A 103 40.20 33.79 -42.95
C VAL A 103 41.73 33.69 -42.90
N ASN A 104 42.34 33.42 -44.07
CA ASN A 104 43.74 33.63 -44.50
C ASN A 104 44.90 33.25 -43.56
#